data_AF-A0A2N2RRY8-F1
#
_entry.id   AF-A0A2N2RRY8-F1
#
_cell.length_a   1.000
_cell.length_b   1.000
_cell.length_c   1.000
_cell.angle_alpha   90.00
_cell.angle_beta   90.00
_cell.angle_gamma   90.00
#
_symmetry.space_group_name_H-M   'P 1'
#
loop_
_entity.id
_entity.type
_entity.pdbx_description
1 polymer ?
#
loop_
_entity_poly.entity_id
_entity_poly.type
_entity_poly.pdbx_seq_one_letter_code
_entity_poly.pdbx_strand_id
1 'polypeptide(L)' 'MKDIAEYIEPFYNQRRRHSTLGNISPAEYEQKYQQKP' A
#
# COMPACT_ATOMS: atom_id res chain seq x y z
N MET A 1 8.27 13.43 14.08
CA MET A 1 8.26 12.73 12.78
C MET A 1 7.87 11.26 13.01
N LYS A 2 6.72 11.07 13.65
CA LYS A 2 6.17 9.75 14.01
C LYS A 2 4.77 9.63 13.38
N ASP A 3 4.07 10.76 13.43
CA ASP A 3 2.70 10.97 12.98
C ASP A 3 2.44 10.60 11.51
N ILE A 4 3.39 10.89 10.61
CA ILE A 4 3.20 10.63 9.17
C ILE A 4 3.34 9.14 8.85
N ALA A 5 4.36 8.46 9.38
CA ALA A 5 4.53 7.02 9.14
C ALA A 5 3.39 6.22 9.79
N GLU A 6 3.00 6.60 11.01
CA GLU A 6 1.87 6.02 11.73
C GLU A 6 0.53 6.23 11.02
N TYR A 7 0.41 7.27 10.18
CA TYR A 7 -0.76 7.44 9.32
C TYR A 7 -0.62 6.67 7.99
N ILE A 8 0.56 6.73 7.36
CA ILE A 8 0.78 6.22 6.01
C ILE A 8 0.67 4.70 5.96
N GLU A 9 1.33 3.97 6.86
CA GLU A 9 1.41 2.50 6.76
C GLU A 9 0.09 1.80 7.13
N PRO A 10 -0.48 1.99 8.35
CA PRO A 10 -1.69 1.27 8.73
C PRO A 10 -2.97 1.82 8.11
N PHE A 11 -3.01 3.08 7.67
CA PHE A 11 -4.26 3.67 7.18
C PHE A 11 -4.22 4.04 5.69
N TYR A 12 -3.24 4.84 5.27
CA TYR A 12 -3.25 5.38 3.92
C TYR A 12 -2.96 4.32 2.85
N ASN A 13 -1.84 3.59 2.99
CA ASN A 13 -1.38 2.60 2.03
C ASN A 13 -2.29 1.36 1.96
N GLN A 14 -3.10 1.11 2.99
CA GLN A 14 -4.11 0.05 2.98
C GLN A 14 -5.41 0.46 2.26
N ARG A 15 -5.81 1.73 2.40
CA ARG A 15 -7.12 2.20 1.89
C ARG A 15 -7.06 2.81 0.51
N ARG A 16 -5.96 3.48 0.16
CA ARG A 16 -5.82 4.16 -1.14
C ARG A 16 -5.67 3.13 -2.24
N ARG A 17 -6.48 3.25 -3.30
CA ARG A 17 -6.37 2.43 -4.51
C ARG A 17 -5.89 3.28 -5.68
N HIS A 18 -5.06 2.67 -6.53
CA HIS A 18 -4.50 3.33 -7.71
C HIS A 18 -4.92 2.59 -8.98
N SER A 19 -5.59 3.29 -9.90
CA SER A 19 -6.02 2.73 -11.19
C SER A 19 -4.85 2.20 -12.02
N THR A 20 -3.71 2.90 -12.00
CA THR A 20 -2.47 2.47 -12.66
C THR A 20 -1.92 1.13 -12.13
N LEU A 21 -2.21 0.78 -10.87
CA LEU A 21 -1.80 -0.49 -10.27
C LEU A 21 -2.84 -1.62 -10.47
N GLY A 22 -3.88 -1.39 -11.28
CA GLY A 22 -5.01 -2.32 -11.41
C GLY A 22 -6.05 -2.16 -10.31
N ASN A 23 -6.17 -0.95 -9.76
CA ASN A 23 -7.12 -0.59 -8.71
C ASN A 23 -6.92 -1.34 -7.37
N ILE A 24 -5.67 -1.72 -7.08
CA ILE A 24 -5.27 -2.31 -5.80
C ILE A 24 -4.56 -1.26 -4.94
N SER A 25 -4.46 -1.55 -3.65
CA SER A 25 -3.73 -0.70 -2.71
C SER A 25 -2.20 -0.89 -2.83
N PRO A 26 -1.40 0.12 -2.44
CA PRO A 26 0.06 -0.02 -2.33
C PRO A 26 0.49 -1.26 -1.52
N ALA A 27 -0.16 -1.51 -0.38
CA ALA A 27 0.17 -2.67 0.46
C ALA A 27 -0.09 -4.01 -0.28
N GLU A 28 -1.22 -4.11 -0.99
CA GLU A 28 -1.52 -5.30 -1.81
C GLU A 28 -0.53 -5.46 -2.99
N TYR A 29 -0.09 -4.35 -3.59
CA TYR A 29 0.91 -4.38 -4.65
C TYR A 29 2.24 -4.95 -4.14
N GLU A 30 2.73 -4.46 -2.99
CA GLU A 30 3.96 -4.96 -2.37
C GLU A 30 3.85 -6.45 -2.00
N GLN A 31 2.73 -6.87 -1.42
CA GLN A 31 2.47 -8.29 -1.12
C GLN A 31 2.52 -9.17 -2.38
N LYS A 32 1.92 -8.73 -3.49
CA LYS A 32 1.96 -9.47 -4.76
C LYS A 32 3.36 -9.50 -5.36
N TYR A 33 4.15 -8.44 -5.17
CA TYR A 33 5.51 -8.37 -5.68
C TYR A 33 6.47 -9.25 -4.87
N GLN A 34 6.29 -9.33 -3.55
CA GLN A 34 7.08 -10.21 -2.67
C GLN A 34 6.74 -11.69 -2.83
N GLN A 35 5.52 -12.02 -3.31
CA GLN A 35 5.09 -13.39 -3.59
C GLN A 35 5.51 -13.91 -4.97
N LYS A 36 6.16 -13.10 -5.80
CA LYS A 36 6.77 -13.60 -7.04
C LYS A 36 8.00 -14.43 -6.66
N PRO A 37 8.15 -15.65 -7.22
CA PRO A 37 9.31 -16.49 -6.97
C PRO A 37 10.62 -15.84 -7.44
#